data_AF-A0A4Y1ZKZ8-F1
#
_entry.id   AF-A0A4Y1ZKZ8-F1
#
_cell.length_a   1.000
_cell.length_b   1.000
_cell.length_c   1.000
_cell.angle_alpha   90.00
_cell.angle_beta   90.00
_cell.angle_gamma   90.00
#
_symmetry.space_group_name_H-M   'P 1'
#
loop_
_entity.id
_entity.type
_entity.pdbx_description
1 polymer ?
#
loop_
_entity_poly.entity_id
_entity_poly.type
_entity_poly.pdbx_seq_one_letter_code
_entity_poly.pdbx_strand_id
1 'polypeptide(L)'
;RAGTSPSAIVIEPPEGMKKEEYEEWMSIDEDIPVAAPLTHLEICQAVCEQDQAMKVDDSDGDECVKENRPMNAEMKQALDILKCSVQHRSTNFKK
;
A
#
# COMPACT_ATOMS: atom_id res chain seq x y z
N ARG A 1 -36.96 7.63 11.03
CA ARG A 1 -35.84 7.04 10.27
C ARG A 1 -34.77 6.67 11.29
N ALA A 2 -34.65 5.39 11.65
CA ALA A 2 -33.64 4.94 12.61
C ALA A 2 -32.28 4.97 11.89
N GLY A 3 -31.38 5.85 12.33
CA GLY A 3 -29.98 5.81 11.91
C GLY A 3 -29.29 4.74 12.73
N THR A 4 -28.87 3.66 12.07
CA THR A 4 -27.96 2.68 12.68
C THR A 4 -26.63 3.40 12.90
N SER A 5 -26.26 3.65 14.15
CA SER A 5 -24.92 4.15 14.49
C SER A 5 -23.89 3.14 13.98
N PRO A 6 -22.81 3.58 13.31
CA PRO A 6 -21.76 2.66 12.91
C PRO A 6 -21.15 2.06 14.18
N SER A 7 -21.13 0.73 14.26
CA SER A 7 -20.45 0.03 15.34
C SER A 7 -18.97 0.43 15.32
N ALA A 8 -18.51 1.11 16.36
CA ALA A 8 -17.10 1.37 16.54
C ALA A 8 -16.38 0.02 16.65
N ILE A 9 -15.48 -0.25 15.70
CA ILE A 9 -14.65 -1.44 15.73
C ILE A 9 -13.57 -1.17 16.77
N VAL A 10 -13.65 -1.85 17.92
CA VAL A 10 -12.60 -1.78 18.94
C VAL A 10 -11.46 -2.68 18.48
N ILE A 11 -10.37 -2.09 18.03
CA ILE A 11 -9.13 -2.79 17.67
C ILE A 11 -8.28 -2.87 18.93
N GLU A 12 -7.85 -4.09 19.30
CA GLU A 12 -6.99 -4.31 20.46
C GLU A 12 -5.51 -4.38 20.07
N PRO A 13 -4.58 -4.00 20.96
CA PRO A 13 -3.15 -4.13 20.71
C PRO A 13 -2.75 -5.59 20.44
N PRO A 14 -1.88 -5.86 19.45
CA PRO A 14 -1.31 -7.18 19.22
C PRO A 14 -0.52 -7.71 20.42
N GLU A 15 -0.55 -9.02 20.60
CA GLU A 15 0.15 -9.69 21.70
C GLU A 15 1.68 -9.47 21.60
N GLY A 16 2.27 -8.90 22.65
CA GLY A 16 3.69 -8.54 22.70
C GLY A 16 4.01 -7.07 22.39
N MET A 17 3.03 -6.26 22.00
CA MET A 17 3.18 -4.81 21.81
C MET A 17 3.00 -4.06 23.14
N LYS A 18 3.78 -2.99 23.36
CA LYS A 18 3.55 -2.11 24.51
C LYS A 18 2.33 -1.23 24.27
N LYS A 19 1.51 -1.04 25.31
CA LYS A 19 0.29 -0.23 25.21
C LYS A 19 0.57 1.21 24.77
N GLU A 20 1.61 1.85 25.32
CA GLU A 20 2.00 3.22 24.97
C GLU A 20 2.40 3.35 23.49
N GLU A 21 3.13 2.36 22.96
CA GLU A 21 3.50 2.32 21.55
C GLU A 21 2.25 2.18 20.68
N TYR A 22 1.31 1.32 21.06
CA TYR A 22 0.05 1.16 20.33
C TYR A 22 -0.78 2.44 20.31
N GLU A 23 -0.90 3.11 21.45
CA GLU A 23 -1.63 4.38 21.55
C GLU A 23 -0.97 5.48 20.71
N GLU A 24 0.36 5.56 20.67
CA GLU A 24 1.10 6.49 19.81
C GLU A 24 0.80 6.23 18.32
N TRP A 25 0.83 4.97 17.87
CA TRP A 25 0.50 4.60 16.49
C TRP A 25 -0.96 4.89 16.13
N MET A 26 -1.90 4.63 17.04
CA MET A 26 -3.32 4.94 16.82
C MET A 26 -3.57 6.45 16.76
N SER A 27 -2.81 7.25 17.52
CA SER A 27 -2.92 8.72 17.51
C SER A 27 -2.55 9.31 16.14
N ILE A 28 -1.61 8.69 15.43
CA ILE A 28 -1.21 9.11 14.07
C ILE A 28 -2.37 8.91 13.08
N ASP A 29 -3.18 7.86 13.23
CA ASP A 29 -4.34 7.60 12.36
C ASP A 29 -5.44 8.67 12.52
N GLU A 30 -5.57 9.26 13.73
CA GLU A 30 -6.50 10.37 13.99
C GLU A 30 -6.03 11.69 13.37
N ASP A 31 -4.71 11.90 13.27
CA ASP A 31 -4.10 13.11 12.70
C ASP A 31 -3.95 13.04 11.16
N ILE A 32 -4.02 11.84 10.58
CA ILE A 32 -4.08 11.69 9.12
C ILE A 32 -5.49 12.07 8.68
N PRO A 33 -5.68 13.13 7.89
CA PRO A 33 -7.01 13.45 7.36
C PRO A 33 -7.49 12.22 6.61
N VAL A 34 -8.67 11.69 7.00
CA VAL A 34 -9.32 10.56 6.33
C VAL A 34 -9.28 10.86 4.84
N ALA A 35 -8.32 10.24 4.14
CA ALA A 35 -8.09 10.53 2.75
C ALA A 35 -9.40 10.18 2.05
N ALA A 36 -9.99 11.17 1.36
CA ALA A 36 -11.15 10.93 0.51
C ALA A 36 -10.89 9.63 -0.26
N PRO A 37 -11.86 8.70 -0.39
CA PRO A 37 -11.61 7.37 -0.92
C PRO A 37 -10.80 7.45 -2.22
N LEU A 38 -9.48 7.28 -2.10
CA LEU A 38 -8.59 7.57 -3.21
C LEU A 38 -8.85 6.47 -4.21
N THR A 39 -9.45 6.88 -5.31
CA THR A 39 -9.79 5.94 -6.37
C THR A 39 -8.49 5.38 -6.92
N HIS A 40 -8.53 4.14 -7.40
CA HIS A 40 -7.37 3.53 -8.08
C HIS A 40 -6.81 4.44 -9.19
N LEU A 41 -7.64 5.33 -9.74
CA LEU A 41 -7.25 6.33 -10.72
C LEU A 41 -6.36 7.43 -10.12
N GLU A 42 -6.72 8.01 -8.98
CA GLU A 42 -5.93 9.06 -8.31
C GLU A 42 -4.59 8.53 -7.81
N ILE A 43 -4.55 7.27 -7.36
CA ILE A 43 -3.31 6.59 -6.97
C ILE A 43 -2.42 6.32 -8.20
N CYS A 44 -3.00 5.81 -9.29
CA CYS A 44 -2.25 5.63 -10.54
C CYS A 44 -1.70 6.97 -11.04
N GLN A 45 -2.48 8.04 -10.96
CA GLN A 45 -2.08 9.35 -11.42
C GLN A 45 -0.93 9.92 -10.58
N ALA A 46 -1.03 9.87 -9.25
CA ALA A 46 0.05 10.33 -8.37
C ALA A 46 1.35 9.55 -8.58
N VAL A 47 1.27 8.24 -8.81
CA VAL A 47 2.44 7.40 -9.13
C VAL A 47 3.03 7.75 -10.50
N CYS A 48 2.20 7.95 -11.53
CA CYS A 48 2.66 8.35 -12.86
C CYS A 48 3.29 9.75 -12.88
N GLU A 49 2.77 10.69 -12.09
CA GLU A 49 3.33 12.04 -11.97
C GLU A 49 4.66 12.03 -11.21
N GLN A 50 4.79 11.21 -10.17
CA GLN A 50 6.04 11.05 -9.44
C GLN A 50 7.13 10.37 -10.29
N ASP A 51 6.76 9.36 -11.09
CA ASP A 51 7.70 8.67 -11.99
C ASP A 51 8.19 9.58 -13.12
N GLN A 52 7.33 10.49 -13.61
CA GLN A 52 7.72 11.53 -14.57
C GLN A 52 8.60 12.61 -13.92
N ALA A 53 8.29 13.05 -12.70
CA ALA A 53 9.11 14.03 -11.97
C ALA A 53 10.51 13.51 -11.63
N MET A 54 10.70 12.19 -11.57
CA MET A 54 12.01 11.55 -11.41
C MET A 54 12.81 11.51 -12.73
N LYS A 55 12.17 11.68 -13.88
CA LYS A 55 12.79 11.74 -15.22
C LYS A 55 12.93 13.20 -15.69
N VAL A 56 13.71 13.99 -14.97
CA VAL A 56 13.92 15.43 -15.27
C VAL A 56 15.16 15.73 -16.13
N ASP A 57 15.92 14.74 -16.62
CA ASP A 57 17.21 15.04 -17.28
C ASP A 57 17.46 14.45 -18.68
N ASP A 58 16.43 14.12 -19.46
CA ASP A 58 16.63 14.07 -20.92
C ASP A 58 15.31 14.32 -21.67
N SER A 59 15.25 15.43 -22.38
CA SER A 59 14.08 15.84 -23.16
C SER A 59 14.11 15.15 -24.52
N ASP A 60 13.06 14.42 -24.89
CA ASP A 60 12.31 14.77 -26.09
C ASP A 60 10.87 14.28 -25.99
N GLY A 61 9.94 15.09 -26.48
CA GLY A 61 8.50 14.92 -26.31
C GLY A 61 7.92 13.77 -27.10
N ASP A 62 8.17 12.52 -26.68
CA ASP A 62 7.46 11.36 -27.17
C ASP A 62 6.19 11.17 -26.32
N GLU A 63 5.10 11.71 -26.89
CA GLU A 63 3.72 11.21 -26.79
C GLU A 63 3.45 10.22 -25.65
N CYS A 64 2.49 10.55 -24.79
CA CYS A 64 1.91 9.65 -23.77
C CYS A 64 1.61 8.26 -24.36
N VAL A 65 2.61 7.37 -24.37
CA VAL A 65 2.46 5.99 -24.76
C VAL A 65 1.63 5.37 -23.65
N LYS A 66 0.41 5.05 -24.05
CA LYS A 66 -0.56 4.20 -23.38
C LYS A 66 0.00 2.78 -23.22
N GLU A 67 1.09 2.62 -22.50
CA GLU A 67 1.74 1.35 -22.24
C GLU A 67 2.69 1.61 -21.06
N ASN A 68 2.30 1.47 -19.79
CA ASN A 68 1.69 0.30 -19.21
C ASN A 68 1.50 0.59 -17.71
N ARG A 69 0.27 0.60 -17.20
CA ARG A 69 0.02 0.39 -15.77
C ARG A 69 0.81 -0.87 -15.38
N PRO A 70 1.68 -0.86 -14.35
CA PRO A 70 2.75 -1.85 -14.12
C PRO A 70 2.34 -3.22 -14.66
N MET A 71 2.99 -3.63 -15.76
CA MET A 71 2.57 -4.77 -16.58
C MET A 71 2.24 -5.90 -15.62
N ASN A 72 1.08 -6.52 -15.75
CA ASN A 72 0.65 -7.67 -14.95
C ASN A 72 1.78 -8.72 -14.73
N ALA A 73 2.76 -8.78 -15.63
CA ALA A 73 4.01 -9.54 -15.54
C ALA A 73 4.93 -9.15 -14.36
N GLU A 74 5.17 -7.86 -14.10
CA GLU A 74 6.05 -7.40 -13.01
C GLU A 74 5.43 -7.72 -11.65
N MET A 75 4.12 -7.50 -11.51
CA MET A 75 3.38 -7.90 -10.31
C MET A 75 3.39 -9.42 -10.09
N LYS A 76 3.26 -10.21 -11.17
CA LYS A 76 3.37 -11.66 -11.10
C LYS A 76 4.77 -12.11 -10.67
N GLN A 77 5.81 -11.45 -11.17
CA GLN A 77 7.19 -11.76 -10.82
C GLN A 77 7.46 -11.47 -9.33
N ALA A 78 6.99 -10.33 -8.82
CA ALA A 78 7.08 -10.01 -7.39
C ALA A 78 6.35 -11.04 -6.52
N LEU A 79 5.16 -11.49 -6.95
CA LEU A 79 4.38 -12.51 -6.24
C LEU A 79 5.07 -13.88 -6.24
N ASP A 80 5.68 -14.29 -7.34
CA ASP A 80 6.40 -15.57 -7.41
C ASP A 80 7.67 -15.55 -6.55
N ILE A 81 8.40 -14.43 -6.49
CA ILE A 81 9.55 -14.26 -5.58
C ILE A 81 9.11 -14.36 -4.12
N LEU A 82 8.01 -13.68 -3.76
CA LEU A 82 7.43 -13.76 -2.41
C LEU A 82 7.05 -15.20 -2.06
N LYS A 83 6.37 -15.92 -2.96
CA LYS A 83 5.96 -17.31 -2.78
C LYS A 83 7.17 -18.24 -2.55
N CYS A 84 8.23 -18.08 -3.34
CA CYS A 84 9.47 -18.83 -3.17
C CYS A 84 10.12 -18.57 -1.81
N SER A 85 10.23 -17.31 -1.39
CA SER A 85 10.85 -16.95 -0.10
C SER A 85 10.07 -17.52 1.10
N VAL A 86 8.74 -17.49 1.06
CA VAL A 86 7.87 -18.07 2.10
C VAL A 86 8.01 -19.59 2.15
N GLN A 87 8.07 -20.28 1.00
CA GLN A 87 8.29 -21.73 0.94
C GLN A 87 9.67 -22.15 1.48
N HIS A 88 10.72 -21.39 1.16
CA HIS A 88 12.04 -21.65 1.73
C HIS A 88 12.05 -21.44 3.25
N ARG A 89 11.34 -20.42 3.76
CA ARG A 89 11.29 -20.18 5.19
C ARG A 89 10.50 -21.25 5.94
N SER A 90 9.39 -21.74 5.38
CA SER A 90 8.56 -22.78 6.02
C SER A 90 9.21 -24.16 6.07
N THR A 91 10.06 -24.50 5.10
CA THR A 91 10.83 -25.77 5.11
C THR A 91 11.98 -25.75 6.12
N ASN A 92 12.54 -24.57 6.44
CA ASN A 92 13.56 -24.39 7.47
C ASN A 92 13.01 -24.36 8.91
N PHE A 93 11.68 -24.22 9.10
CA PHE A 93 11.03 -24.26 10.41
C PHE A 93 10.68 -25.68 10.90
N LYS A 94 11.00 -26.73 10.12
CA LYS A 94 10.95 -28.11 10.62
C LYS A 94 12.17 -28.38 11.51
N LYS A 95 12.03 -28.15 12.81
CA LYS A 95 12.85 -28.76 13.86
C LYS A 95 11.95 -29.59 14.76
#